data_AF-A0A8T2YDD3-F1
#
_entry.id   AF-A0A8T2YDD3-F1
#
_cell.length_a   1.000
_cell.length_b   1.000
_cell.length_c   1.000
_cell.angle_alpha   90.00
_cell.angle_beta   90.00
_cell.angle_gamma   90.00
#
_symmetry.space_group_name_H-M   'P 1'
#
loop_
_entity.id
_entity.type
_entity.pdbx_description
1 polymer ?
#
loop_
_entity_poly.entity_id
_entity_poly.type
_entity_poly.pdbx_seq_one_letter_code
_entity_poly.pdbx_strand_id
1 'polypeptide(L)'
;MNCLSRRLILKPPLHSNLTLNFPSINVPFYSKPISIHQKRKLSANTAITSLIQYPLSGAEEDLVGYVFGKKKATEVAHLIWKRVVQNGDTVIDATCGNGYDTLAMLKMVANELGRGRVYGMDIQGDALKSTSSLLDESVTLKEKELVKLFSICHSRMEEIVPANSPVRLVAFNLGYLPGGDKTITTVSETTQLALEAAKKILIPGGLISLVVYVGHPGGMEELETVEAFASGLSVDNWICCKFQMLNRPLAPVLVLLFKRGS
;
A
#
# COMPACT_ATOMS: atom_id res chain seq x y z
N MET A 1 21.26 14.39 7.47
CA MET A 1 21.63 13.86 6.14
C MET A 1 20.61 14.37 5.14
N ASN A 2 21.06 15.02 4.06
CA ASN A 2 20.18 15.67 3.08
C ASN A 2 19.62 14.64 2.10
N CYS A 3 18.29 14.54 1.97
CA CYS A 3 17.58 13.61 1.06
C CYS A 3 17.64 14.03 -0.42
N LEU A 4 18.59 14.88 -0.82
CA LEU A 4 18.75 15.36 -2.19
C LEU A 4 20.05 14.82 -2.76
N SER A 5 19.98 13.69 -3.47
CA SER A 5 21.11 13.21 -4.27
C SER A 5 20.76 13.31 -5.76
N ARG A 6 21.34 14.29 -6.45
CA ARG A 6 21.29 14.36 -7.92
C ARG A 6 22.25 13.32 -8.47
N ARG A 7 21.76 12.17 -8.98
CA ARG A 7 22.60 11.22 -9.72
C ARG A 7 22.70 11.61 -11.20
N LEU A 8 23.93 11.70 -11.69
CA LEU A 8 24.29 11.81 -13.11
C LEU A 8 24.00 10.46 -13.81
N ILE A 9 23.33 10.52 -14.96
CA ILE A 9 22.92 9.36 -15.74
C ILE A 9 24.15 8.76 -16.46
N LEU A 10 24.58 7.57 -16.06
CA LEU A 10 25.52 6.74 -16.84
C LEU A 10 24.72 5.68 -17.62
N LYS A 11 24.98 5.56 -18.93
CA LYS A 11 24.33 4.61 -19.84
C LYS A 11 24.74 3.15 -19.51
N PRO A 12 23.82 2.17 -19.54
CA PRO A 12 24.18 0.75 -19.39
C PRO A 12 24.72 0.15 -20.70
N PRO A 13 25.57 -0.91 -20.64
CA PRO A 13 26.00 -1.65 -21.82
C PRO A 13 24.99 -2.73 -22.22
N LEU A 14 25.04 -3.12 -23.50
CA LEU A 14 24.17 -4.09 -24.17
C LEU A 14 24.35 -5.53 -23.63
N HIS A 15 23.25 -6.25 -23.41
CA HIS A 15 23.25 -7.69 -23.11
C HIS A 15 22.72 -8.53 -24.28
N SER A 16 23.41 -9.65 -24.51
CA SER A 16 23.18 -10.70 -25.50
C SER A 16 22.08 -11.69 -25.06
N ASN A 17 21.34 -12.22 -26.05
CA ASN A 17 20.23 -13.17 -25.88
C ASN A 17 20.72 -14.59 -25.55
N LEU A 18 20.14 -15.20 -24.51
CA LEU A 18 20.19 -16.65 -24.27
C LEU A 18 18.75 -17.17 -24.09
N THR A 19 18.32 -18.04 -25.01
CA THR A 19 17.04 -18.75 -25.01
C THR A 19 17.12 -20.01 -24.14
N LEU A 20 16.13 -20.22 -23.27
CA LEU A 20 15.94 -21.46 -22.51
C LEU A 20 14.66 -22.17 -22.98
N ASN A 21 14.80 -23.43 -23.40
CA ASN A 21 13.72 -24.34 -23.77
C ASN A 21 13.21 -25.10 -22.54
N PHE A 22 11.90 -25.26 -22.41
CA PHE A 22 11.26 -26.17 -21.44
C PHE A 22 10.53 -27.31 -22.18
N PRO A 23 10.65 -28.59 -21.73
CA PRO A 23 9.91 -29.70 -22.32
C PRO A 23 8.47 -29.80 -21.78
N SER A 24 7.54 -30.12 -22.67
CA SER A 24 6.11 -30.26 -22.44
C SER A 24 5.76 -31.61 -21.81
N ILE A 25 4.93 -31.63 -20.76
CA ILE A 25 4.35 -32.85 -20.19
C ILE A 25 2.88 -32.94 -20.59
N ASN A 26 2.53 -33.96 -21.37
CA ASN A 26 1.18 -34.32 -21.78
C ASN A 26 0.50 -35.18 -20.68
N VAL A 27 -0.71 -34.82 -20.28
CA VAL A 27 -1.58 -35.67 -19.44
C VAL A 27 -2.88 -35.94 -20.21
N PRO A 28 -3.28 -37.20 -20.45
CA PRO A 28 -4.43 -37.51 -21.28
C PRO A 28 -5.76 -37.33 -20.54
N PHE A 29 -6.67 -36.57 -21.16
CA PHE A 29 -8.09 -36.46 -20.80
C PHE A 29 -8.82 -37.76 -21.17
N TYR A 30 -9.48 -38.40 -20.20
CA TYR A 30 -10.55 -39.36 -20.46
C TYR A 30 -11.89 -38.69 -20.16
N SER A 31 -12.67 -38.40 -21.19
CA SER A 31 -14.08 -37.99 -21.08
C SER A 31 -14.96 -38.99 -21.83
N LYS A 32 -15.86 -39.66 -21.11
CA LYS A 32 -17.04 -40.32 -21.70
C LYS A 32 -18.27 -39.43 -21.45
N PRO A 33 -19.14 -39.21 -22.43
CA PRO A 33 -20.35 -38.40 -22.25
C PRO A 33 -21.48 -39.28 -21.69
N ILE A 34 -22.27 -38.75 -20.76
CA ILE A 34 -23.58 -39.32 -20.40
C ILE A 34 -24.65 -38.23 -20.54
N SER A 35 -25.72 -38.64 -21.21
CA SER A 35 -26.81 -37.85 -21.77
C SER A 35 -27.84 -37.36 -20.74
N ILE A 36 -28.58 -36.32 -21.12
CA ILE A 36 -29.65 -35.65 -20.38
C ILE A 36 -30.96 -36.43 -20.50
N HIS A 37 -31.61 -36.76 -19.38
CA HIS A 37 -33.08 -36.64 -19.15
C HIS A 37 -33.54 -37.39 -17.89
N GLN A 38 -34.09 -36.69 -16.90
CA GLN A 38 -35.51 -36.81 -16.48
C GLN A 38 -35.81 -35.99 -15.22
N LYS A 39 -36.90 -35.22 -15.30
CA LYS A 39 -37.53 -34.48 -14.21
C LYS A 39 -38.17 -35.44 -13.20
N ARG A 40 -37.96 -35.21 -11.89
CA ARG A 40 -38.91 -35.62 -10.83
C ARG A 40 -39.13 -34.49 -9.84
N LYS A 41 -40.40 -34.31 -9.49
CA LYS A 41 -41.00 -33.27 -8.63
C LYS A 41 -40.94 -33.67 -7.14
N LEU A 42 -40.91 -32.62 -6.30
CA LEU A 42 -41.37 -32.50 -4.89
C LEU A 42 -40.73 -33.39 -3.81
N SER A 43 -40.13 -32.78 -2.77
CA SER A 43 -40.84 -32.42 -1.52
C SER A 43 -39.96 -31.58 -0.58
N ALA A 44 -40.61 -30.80 0.27
CA ALA A 44 -40.00 -29.98 1.30
C ALA A 44 -39.36 -30.80 2.42
N ASN A 45 -38.24 -30.27 2.93
CA ASN A 45 -37.71 -30.30 4.30
C ASN A 45 -36.20 -30.48 4.26
N THR A 46 -35.48 -29.42 4.55
CA THR A 46 -34.68 -29.32 5.78
C THR A 46 -34.12 -27.91 5.85
N ALA A 47 -34.50 -27.18 6.89
CA ALA A 47 -33.84 -25.96 7.30
C ALA A 47 -32.34 -26.23 7.46
N ILE A 48 -31.50 -25.41 6.83
CA ILE A 48 -30.25 -24.80 7.31
C ILE A 48 -29.68 -24.12 6.06
N THR A 49 -30.11 -22.88 5.83
CA THR A 49 -29.34 -21.93 5.02
C THR A 49 -29.48 -20.52 5.61
N SER A 50 -29.61 -20.46 6.94
CA SER A 50 -28.91 -19.42 7.70
C SER A 50 -27.50 -19.94 7.93
N LEU A 51 -26.50 -19.05 8.02
CA LEU A 51 -25.05 -19.28 7.89
C LEU A 51 -24.64 -19.19 6.40
N ILE A 52 -24.03 -18.14 5.86
CA ILE A 52 -23.15 -17.12 6.44
C ILE A 52 -23.32 -15.86 5.58
N GLN A 53 -23.81 -14.77 6.16
CA GLN A 53 -23.76 -13.47 5.50
C GLN A 53 -22.38 -12.88 5.77
N TYR A 54 -21.42 -13.15 4.88
CA TYR A 54 -20.09 -12.56 4.95
C TYR A 54 -20.19 -11.06 4.63
N PRO A 55 -19.78 -10.14 5.51
CA PRO A 55 -19.68 -8.71 5.18
C PRO A 55 -18.39 -8.43 4.39
N LEU A 56 -18.19 -9.18 3.31
CA LEU A 56 -17.04 -9.12 2.41
C LEU A 56 -17.34 -8.37 1.09
N SER A 57 -18.59 -7.96 0.86
CA SER A 57 -19.16 -7.58 -0.44
C SER A 57 -18.65 -6.25 -1.06
N GLY A 58 -17.36 -5.99 -1.03
CA GLY A 58 -16.75 -4.84 -1.72
C GLY A 58 -15.22 -4.90 -1.77
N ALA A 59 -14.58 -5.46 -0.73
CA ALA A 59 -13.13 -5.68 -0.75
C ALA A 59 -12.73 -6.75 -1.77
N GLU A 60 -13.58 -7.76 -1.96
CA GLU A 60 -13.39 -8.80 -2.97
C GLU A 60 -13.51 -8.23 -4.39
N GLU A 61 -14.48 -7.36 -4.65
CA GLU A 61 -14.70 -6.76 -5.98
C GLU A 61 -13.52 -5.93 -6.45
N ASP A 62 -12.90 -5.17 -5.55
CA ASP A 62 -11.76 -4.32 -5.88
C ASP A 62 -10.44 -5.10 -6.00
N LEU A 63 -10.21 -6.14 -5.17
CA LEU A 63 -9.07 -7.05 -5.36
C LEU A 63 -9.20 -7.78 -6.70
N VAL A 64 -10.40 -8.27 -7.02
CA VAL A 64 -10.74 -8.80 -8.35
C VAL A 64 -10.53 -7.74 -9.42
N GLY A 65 -10.88 -6.48 -9.15
CA GLY A 65 -10.64 -5.34 -10.02
C GLY A 65 -9.15 -5.13 -10.30
N TYR A 66 -8.28 -5.27 -9.30
CA TYR A 66 -6.83 -5.22 -9.50
C TYR A 66 -6.35 -6.39 -10.35
N VAL A 67 -6.78 -7.61 -10.06
CA VAL A 67 -6.45 -8.81 -10.85
C VAL A 67 -6.90 -8.67 -12.30
N PHE A 68 -8.06 -8.05 -12.55
CA PHE A 68 -8.56 -7.76 -13.91
C PHE A 68 -7.92 -6.53 -14.55
N GLY A 69 -6.97 -5.88 -13.88
CA GLY A 69 -6.26 -4.70 -14.38
C GLY A 69 -7.12 -3.44 -14.46
N LYS A 70 -8.26 -3.40 -13.75
CA LYS A 70 -9.21 -2.28 -13.69
C LYS A 70 -8.96 -1.32 -12.53
N LYS A 71 -8.16 -1.72 -11.54
CA LYS A 71 -7.84 -0.94 -10.33
C LYS A 71 -6.33 -0.73 -10.18
N LYS A 72 -5.94 0.39 -9.58
CA LYS A 72 -4.54 0.71 -9.25
C LYS A 72 -4.11 0.10 -7.92
N ALA A 73 -2.81 -0.07 -7.73
CA ALA A 73 -2.22 -0.55 -6.47
C ALA A 73 -2.61 0.31 -5.25
N THR A 74 -2.68 1.63 -5.42
CA THR A 74 -3.11 2.56 -4.36
C THR A 74 -4.56 2.36 -3.94
N GLU A 75 -5.46 2.05 -4.89
CA GLU A 75 -6.86 1.74 -4.58
C GLU A 75 -6.96 0.46 -3.75
N VAL A 76 -6.19 -0.58 -4.10
CA VAL A 76 -6.10 -1.82 -3.30
C VAL A 76 -5.59 -1.52 -1.89
N ALA A 77 -4.53 -0.70 -1.78
CA ALA A 77 -3.98 -0.30 -0.49
C ALA A 77 -5.05 0.38 0.39
N HIS A 78 -5.78 1.37 -0.13
CA HIS A 78 -6.82 2.10 0.62
C HIS A 78 -7.92 1.18 1.16
N LEU A 79 -8.24 0.10 0.45
CA LEU A 79 -9.26 -0.85 0.90
C LEU A 79 -8.80 -1.68 2.08
N ILE A 80 -7.54 -2.10 2.06
CA ILE A 80 -6.93 -2.77 3.20
C ILE A 80 -6.82 -1.78 4.37
N TRP A 81 -6.44 -0.53 4.12
CA TRP A 81 -6.35 0.50 5.16
C TRP A 81 -7.68 0.70 5.87
N LYS A 82 -8.80 0.78 5.14
CA LYS A 82 -10.16 0.88 5.72
C LYS A 82 -10.55 -0.27 6.63
N ARG A 83 -9.89 -1.42 6.54
CA ARG A 83 -10.12 -2.59 7.41
C ARG A 83 -9.21 -2.59 8.64
N VAL A 84 -8.12 -1.85 8.60
CA VAL A 84 -7.12 -1.76 9.68
C VAL A 84 -7.32 -0.51 10.53
N VAL A 85 -7.58 0.63 9.89
CA VAL A 85 -7.73 1.94 10.52
C VAL A 85 -9.12 2.09 11.09
N GLN A 86 -9.18 2.55 12.34
CA GLN A 86 -10.40 2.86 13.06
C GLN A 86 -10.51 4.36 13.32
N ASN A 87 -11.75 4.83 13.54
CA ASN A 87 -12.02 6.20 13.95
C ASN A 87 -11.23 6.54 15.22
N GLY A 88 -10.49 7.66 15.19
CA GLY A 88 -9.66 8.10 16.31
C GLY A 88 -8.22 7.55 16.30
N ASP A 89 -7.85 6.70 15.35
CA ASP A 89 -6.47 6.22 15.23
C ASP A 89 -5.50 7.34 14.82
N THR A 90 -4.21 7.12 15.11
CA THR A 90 -3.11 7.90 14.56
C THR A 90 -2.53 7.18 13.35
N VAL A 91 -2.38 7.90 12.24
CA VAL A 91 -1.86 7.38 10.97
C VAL A 91 -0.85 8.33 10.35
N ILE A 92 0.05 7.80 9.53
CA ILE A 92 1.17 8.54 8.94
C ILE A 92 1.16 8.33 7.43
N ASP A 93 1.15 9.44 6.69
CA ASP A 93 1.46 9.51 5.28
C ASP A 93 2.92 9.98 5.14
N ALA A 94 3.82 9.04 4.86
CA ALA A 94 5.26 9.28 4.83
C ALA A 94 5.73 10.00 3.55
N THR A 95 4.85 10.16 2.56
CA THR A 95 5.15 10.73 1.23
C THR A 95 3.89 11.40 0.67
N CYS A 96 3.45 12.49 1.29
CA CYS A 96 2.10 12.99 1.08
C CYS A 96 1.82 13.46 -0.35
N GLY A 97 2.83 13.94 -1.06
CA GLY A 97 2.73 14.29 -2.47
C GLY A 97 1.58 15.25 -2.77
N ASN A 98 0.65 14.85 -3.65
CA ASN A 98 -0.54 15.65 -3.97
C ASN A 98 -1.68 15.51 -2.94
N GLY A 99 -1.49 14.77 -1.85
CA GLY A 99 -2.38 14.73 -0.70
C GLY A 99 -3.53 13.72 -0.77
N TYR A 100 -3.63 12.91 -1.82
CA TYR A 100 -4.73 11.94 -1.97
C TYR A 100 -4.73 10.87 -0.87
N ASP A 101 -3.56 10.34 -0.51
CA ASP A 101 -3.42 9.35 0.57
C ASP A 101 -3.70 10.00 1.93
N THR A 102 -3.16 11.20 2.18
CA THR A 102 -3.46 12.03 3.36
C THR A 102 -4.96 12.28 3.53
N LEU A 103 -5.67 12.68 2.46
CA LEU A 103 -7.11 12.92 2.49
C LEU A 103 -7.89 11.62 2.75
N ALA A 104 -7.49 10.51 2.14
CA ALA A 104 -8.11 9.21 2.36
C ALA A 104 -7.96 8.77 3.83
N MET A 105 -6.75 8.91 4.39
CA MET A 105 -6.47 8.65 5.80
C MET A 105 -7.29 9.54 6.74
N LEU A 106 -7.39 10.85 6.43
CA LEU A 106 -8.20 11.77 7.22
C LEU A 106 -9.65 11.30 7.32
N LYS A 107 -10.24 10.91 6.18
CA LYS A 107 -11.61 10.36 6.14
C LYS A 107 -11.78 9.06 6.93
N MET A 108 -10.71 8.29 7.12
CA MET A 108 -10.75 7.05 7.92
C MET A 108 -10.64 7.30 9.43
N VAL A 109 -9.87 8.32 9.85
CA VAL A 109 -9.64 8.58 11.28
C VAL A 109 -10.60 9.61 11.87
N ALA A 110 -11.18 10.48 11.03
CA ALA A 110 -12.07 11.55 11.46
C ALA A 110 -13.34 10.99 12.12
N ASN A 111 -13.69 11.57 13.27
CA ASN A 111 -14.95 11.33 13.95
C ASN A 111 -15.36 12.58 14.73
N GLU A 112 -16.59 12.57 15.24
CA GLU A 112 -17.15 13.71 15.99
C GLU A 112 -16.31 14.10 17.22
N LEU A 113 -15.64 13.10 17.83
CA LEU A 113 -14.80 13.24 19.01
C LEU A 113 -13.45 13.93 18.73
N GLY A 114 -13.03 14.07 17.46
CA GLY A 114 -11.81 14.79 17.08
C GLY A 114 -10.52 14.18 17.63
N ARG A 115 -10.50 12.86 17.91
CA ARG A 115 -9.33 12.17 18.51
C ARG A 115 -8.32 11.65 17.48
N GLY A 116 -8.72 11.55 16.21
CA GLY A 116 -7.86 11.05 15.15
C GLY A 116 -6.69 11.98 14.85
N ARG A 117 -5.65 11.43 14.22
CA ARG A 117 -4.48 12.23 13.83
C ARG A 117 -3.86 11.69 12.55
N VAL A 118 -3.61 12.58 11.59
CA VAL A 118 -2.84 12.28 10.38
C VAL A 118 -1.56 13.10 10.40
N TYR A 119 -0.41 12.43 10.31
CA TYR A 119 0.89 13.07 10.09
C TYR A 119 1.27 12.90 8.63
N GLY A 120 1.24 13.97 7.85
CA GLY A 120 1.72 13.98 6.47
C GLY A 120 3.11 14.58 6.39
N MET A 121 4.01 13.99 5.59
CA MET A 121 5.32 14.57 5.36
C MET A 121 5.78 14.43 3.92
N ASP A 122 6.58 15.39 3.50
CA ASP A 122 7.27 15.40 2.21
C ASP A 122 8.48 16.34 2.31
N ILE A 123 9.53 16.12 1.51
CA ILE A 123 10.68 17.02 1.44
C ILE A 123 10.42 18.22 0.52
N GLN A 124 9.44 18.09 -0.37
CA GLN A 124 9.09 19.13 -1.33
C GLN A 124 8.02 20.06 -0.75
N GLY A 125 8.35 21.35 -0.66
CA GLY A 125 7.36 22.36 -0.26
C GLY A 125 6.12 22.39 -1.15
N ASP A 126 6.26 22.08 -2.44
CA ASP A 126 5.13 22.05 -3.38
C ASP A 126 4.17 20.88 -3.12
N ALA A 127 4.67 19.73 -2.67
CA ALA A 127 3.82 18.62 -2.22
C ALA A 127 2.97 19.05 -1.01
N LEU A 128 3.58 19.71 -0.02
CA LEU A 128 2.86 20.20 1.16
C LEU A 128 1.80 21.25 0.79
N LYS A 129 2.10 22.15 -0.15
CA LYS A 129 1.13 23.11 -0.67
C LYS A 129 -0.03 22.41 -1.36
N SER A 130 0.25 21.50 -2.31
CA SER A 130 -0.79 20.72 -3.00
C SER A 130 -1.66 19.93 -2.02
N THR A 131 -1.05 19.30 -1.02
CA THR A 131 -1.77 18.58 0.04
C THR A 131 -2.64 19.52 0.86
N SER A 132 -2.12 20.68 1.29
CA SER A 132 -2.92 21.66 2.03
C SER A 132 -4.10 22.19 1.20
N SER A 133 -3.87 22.56 -0.06
CA SER A 133 -4.93 23.06 -0.96
C SER A 133 -6.02 22.02 -1.16
N LEU A 134 -5.65 20.76 -1.39
CA LEU A 134 -6.63 19.68 -1.52
C LEU A 134 -7.47 19.52 -0.24
N LEU A 135 -6.85 19.62 0.94
CA LEU A 135 -7.57 19.54 2.22
C LEU A 135 -8.50 20.74 2.40
N ASP A 136 -8.06 21.95 2.07
CA ASP A 136 -8.89 23.18 2.13
C ASP A 136 -10.15 23.08 1.28
N GLU A 137 -10.06 22.42 0.13
CA GLU A 137 -11.19 22.23 -0.79
C GLU A 137 -12.10 21.06 -0.42
N SER A 138 -11.60 20.08 0.35
CA SER A 138 -12.26 18.77 0.49
C SER A 138 -12.90 18.51 1.86
N VAL A 139 -12.52 19.24 2.91
CA VAL A 139 -12.95 18.94 4.29
C VAL A 139 -13.26 20.20 5.10
N THR A 140 -13.96 20.02 6.22
CA THR A 140 -14.23 21.11 7.16
C THR A 140 -12.96 21.56 7.89
N LEU A 141 -12.95 22.78 8.43
CA LEU A 141 -11.83 23.27 9.25
C LEU A 141 -11.51 22.35 10.43
N LYS A 142 -12.55 21.81 11.10
CA LYS A 142 -12.40 20.87 12.22
C LYS A 142 -11.72 19.57 11.82
N GLU A 143 -12.04 19.03 10.64
CA GLU A 143 -11.37 17.85 10.11
C GLU A 143 -9.92 18.17 9.72
N LYS A 144 -9.69 19.34 9.11
CA LYS A 144 -8.34 19.77 8.72
C LYS A 144 -7.39 19.86 9.92
N GLU A 145 -7.86 20.26 11.10
CA GLU A 145 -7.09 20.30 12.35
C GLU A 145 -6.54 18.93 12.81
N LEU A 146 -7.11 17.83 12.30
CA LEU A 146 -6.61 16.47 12.54
C LEU A 146 -5.35 16.16 11.72
N VAL A 147 -5.02 16.97 10.71
CA VAL A 147 -3.83 16.78 9.87
C VAL A 147 -2.71 17.71 10.33
N LYS A 148 -1.49 17.18 10.41
CA LYS A 148 -0.27 17.96 10.59
C LYS A 148 0.70 17.63 9.45
N LEU A 149 1.09 18.65 8.69
CA LEU A 149 2.00 18.54 7.55
C LEU A 149 3.40 19.00 7.92
N PHE A 150 4.43 18.24 7.55
CA PHE A 150 5.82 18.52 7.90
C PHE A 150 6.73 18.48 6.67
N SER A 151 7.54 19.53 6.50
CA SER A 151 8.63 19.56 5.54
C SER A 151 9.83 18.80 6.08
N ILE A 152 9.78 17.48 5.96
CA ILE A 152 10.78 16.58 6.52
C ILE A 152 10.85 15.30 5.71
N CYS A 153 12.03 14.69 5.70
CA CYS A 153 12.24 13.38 5.08
C CYS A 153 11.63 12.28 5.95
N HIS A 154 10.99 11.29 5.34
CA HIS A 154 10.33 10.17 6.03
C HIS A 154 11.25 9.40 6.98
N SER A 155 12.56 9.38 6.72
CA SER A 155 13.56 8.77 7.60
C SER A 155 13.61 9.38 9.01
N ARG A 156 13.00 10.55 9.20
CA ARG A 156 12.97 11.29 10.47
C ARG A 156 11.56 11.35 11.08
N MET A 157 10.64 10.48 10.67
CA MET A 157 9.24 10.53 11.16
C MET A 157 9.11 10.44 12.69
N GLU A 158 10.02 9.77 13.39
CA GLU A 158 10.02 9.67 14.86
C GLU A 158 10.16 11.05 15.53
N GLU A 159 10.68 12.06 14.84
CA GLU A 159 10.85 13.42 15.39
C GLU A 159 9.53 14.21 15.48
N ILE A 160 8.54 13.85 14.66
CA ILE A 160 7.27 14.60 14.55
C ILE A 160 6.09 13.86 15.16
N VAL A 161 6.22 12.54 15.36
CA VAL A 161 5.22 11.71 16.02
C VAL A 161 5.49 11.76 17.53
N PRO A 162 4.54 12.23 18.36
CA PRO A 162 4.74 12.27 19.80
C PRO A 162 5.09 10.90 20.37
N ALA A 163 6.01 10.87 21.32
CA ALA A 163 6.41 9.63 21.98
C ALA A 163 5.17 8.86 22.52
N ASN A 164 5.18 7.54 22.35
CA ASN A 164 4.08 6.64 22.75
C ASN A 164 2.74 6.84 22.01
N SER A 165 2.71 7.60 20.91
CA SER A 165 1.51 7.66 20.06
C SER A 165 1.22 6.29 19.47
N PRO A 166 0.00 5.73 19.63
CA PRO A 166 -0.34 4.43 19.07
C PRO A 166 -0.59 4.55 17.56
N VAL A 167 0.46 4.40 16.75
CA VAL A 167 0.37 4.50 15.29
C VAL A 167 -0.21 3.22 14.69
N ARG A 168 -1.38 3.34 14.03
CA ARG A 168 -2.08 2.22 13.39
C ARG A 168 -1.61 1.95 11.97
N LEU A 169 -1.30 2.99 11.20
CA LEU A 169 -0.93 2.89 9.79
C LEU A 169 0.25 3.82 9.48
N VAL A 170 1.23 3.30 8.76
CA VAL A 170 2.24 4.10 8.07
C VAL A 170 2.20 3.75 6.59
N ALA A 171 1.89 4.72 5.72
CA ALA A 171 1.88 4.50 4.29
C ALA A 171 3.01 5.24 3.57
N PHE A 172 3.53 4.60 2.54
CA PHE A 172 4.56 5.10 1.64
C PHE A 172 4.09 4.94 0.20
N ASN A 173 4.35 5.95 -0.61
CA ASN A 173 4.14 5.97 -2.05
C ASN A 173 5.48 6.36 -2.69
N LEU A 174 6.35 5.37 -2.87
CA LEU A 174 7.76 5.53 -3.18
C LEU A 174 7.98 5.81 -4.67
N GLY A 175 8.51 6.99 -4.97
CA GLY A 175 8.84 7.45 -6.31
C GLY A 175 9.03 8.96 -6.34
N TYR A 176 8.51 9.61 -7.38
CA TYR A 176 8.53 11.08 -7.54
C TYR A 176 7.13 11.69 -7.41
N LEU A 177 7.07 12.98 -7.08
CA LEU A 177 5.84 13.77 -7.07
C LEU A 177 5.24 13.91 -8.49
N PRO A 178 4.00 13.44 -8.75
CA PRO A 178 3.36 13.63 -10.05
C PRO A 178 3.16 15.13 -10.36
N GLY A 179 3.68 15.59 -11.50
CA GLY A 179 3.65 16.99 -11.91
C GLY A 179 4.76 17.87 -11.33
N GLY A 180 5.62 17.31 -10.46
CA GLY A 180 6.78 18.00 -9.88
C GLY A 180 8.10 17.70 -10.59
N ASP A 181 9.21 18.12 -9.95
CA ASP A 181 10.57 17.81 -10.39
C ASP A 181 10.88 16.32 -10.21
N LYS A 182 10.97 15.60 -11.34
CA LYS A 182 11.24 14.15 -11.37
C LYS A 182 12.66 13.77 -10.93
N THR A 183 13.55 14.74 -10.72
CA THR A 183 14.88 14.48 -10.13
C THR A 183 14.82 14.31 -8.62
N ILE A 184 13.72 14.73 -7.99
CA ILE A 184 13.45 14.52 -6.58
C ILE A 184 12.61 13.25 -6.46
N THR A 185 13.22 12.22 -5.85
CA THR A 185 12.63 10.89 -5.67
C THR A 185 12.91 10.39 -4.26
N THR A 186 12.12 9.42 -3.81
CA THR A 186 12.52 8.58 -2.69
C THR A 186 13.76 7.75 -3.05
N VAL A 187 14.55 7.39 -2.05
CA VAL A 187 15.81 6.66 -2.24
C VAL A 187 15.95 5.56 -1.19
N SER A 188 16.55 4.44 -1.59
CA SER A 188 16.74 3.23 -0.78
C SER A 188 17.26 3.51 0.63
N GLU A 189 18.28 4.37 0.77
CA GLU A 189 18.92 4.63 2.05
C GLU A 189 17.95 5.27 3.05
N THR A 190 17.14 6.23 2.61
CA THR A 190 16.19 6.93 3.51
C THR A 190 14.93 6.10 3.74
N THR A 191 14.52 5.31 2.74
CA THR A 191 13.42 4.37 2.85
C THR A 191 13.71 3.26 3.87
N GLN A 192 14.93 2.70 3.87
CA GLN A 192 15.35 1.73 4.89
C GLN A 192 15.25 2.30 6.32
N LEU A 193 15.75 3.52 6.53
CA LEU A 193 15.67 4.19 7.84
C LEU A 193 14.23 4.45 8.26
N ALA A 194 13.36 4.84 7.32
CA ALA A 194 11.95 5.07 7.59
C ALA A 194 11.18 3.78 7.90
N LEU A 195 11.53 2.66 7.27
CA LEU A 195 10.96 1.34 7.59
C LEU A 195 11.30 0.91 9.01
N GLU A 196 12.56 1.14 9.46
CA GLU A 196 12.95 0.88 10.86
C GLU A 196 12.19 1.79 11.84
N ALA A 197 12.05 3.07 11.53
CA ALA A 197 11.23 4.00 12.32
C ALA A 197 9.77 3.54 12.40
N ALA A 198 9.16 3.23 11.25
CA ALA A 198 7.77 2.75 11.17
C ALA A 198 7.56 1.48 12.01
N LYS A 199 8.47 0.50 11.91
CA LYS A 199 8.42 -0.75 12.68
C LYS A 199 8.40 -0.53 14.19
N LYS A 200 9.16 0.46 14.69
CA LYS A 200 9.25 0.80 16.12
C LYS A 200 7.96 1.43 16.63
N ILE A 201 7.40 2.41 15.91
CA ILE A 201 6.25 3.18 16.36
C ILE A 201 4.90 2.48 16.12
N LEU A 202 4.85 1.53 15.18
CA LEU A 202 3.62 0.83 14.83
C LEU A 202 3.15 -0.09 15.97
N ILE A 203 1.87 -0.01 16.32
CA ILE A 203 1.28 -0.87 17.35
C ILE A 203 0.96 -2.28 16.83
N PRO A 204 0.79 -3.27 17.72
CA PRO A 204 0.20 -4.57 17.36
C PRO A 204 -1.17 -4.39 16.69
N GLY A 205 -1.41 -5.14 15.61
CA GLY A 205 -2.56 -4.98 14.73
C GLY A 205 -2.48 -3.76 13.79
N GLY A 206 -1.31 -3.13 13.68
CA GLY A 206 -1.05 -2.03 12.74
C GLY A 206 -0.49 -2.52 11.40
N LEU A 207 -0.46 -1.61 10.42
CA LEU A 207 -0.01 -1.88 9.05
C LEU A 207 1.04 -0.87 8.59
N ILE A 208 2.09 -1.38 7.95
CA ILE A 208 2.94 -0.58 7.06
C ILE A 208 2.55 -0.93 5.63
N SER A 209 2.27 0.09 4.81
CA SER A 209 1.85 -0.08 3.41
C SER A 209 2.77 0.68 2.49
N LEU A 210 3.30 0.02 1.45
CA LEU A 210 4.17 0.65 0.47
C LEU A 210 3.65 0.40 -0.93
N VAL A 211 3.48 1.46 -1.71
CA VAL A 211 3.35 1.37 -3.16
C VAL A 211 4.66 1.86 -3.76
N VAL A 212 5.35 1.01 -4.51
CA VAL A 212 6.69 1.29 -5.04
C VAL A 212 6.64 1.44 -6.56
N TYR A 213 6.96 2.62 -7.08
CA TYR A 213 7.01 2.89 -8.52
C TYR A 213 8.38 2.48 -9.09
N VAL A 214 8.52 1.24 -9.55
CA VAL A 214 9.82 0.73 -10.05
C VAL A 214 10.27 1.26 -11.42
N GLY A 215 9.43 2.03 -12.11
CA GLY A 215 9.64 2.47 -13.50
C GLY A 215 10.62 3.64 -13.69
N HIS A 216 11.27 4.12 -12.64
CA HIS A 216 12.24 5.23 -12.70
C HIS A 216 13.63 4.80 -12.22
N PRO A 217 14.70 5.55 -12.57
CA PRO A 217 16.04 5.27 -12.04
C PRO A 217 16.04 5.21 -10.51
N GLY A 218 16.62 4.16 -9.92
CA GLY A 218 16.61 3.93 -8.47
C GLY A 218 15.38 3.19 -7.93
N GLY A 219 14.29 3.11 -8.70
CA GLY A 219 13.03 2.52 -8.22
C GLY A 219 13.09 1.01 -8.01
N MET A 220 13.92 0.28 -8.77
CA MET A 220 14.11 -1.15 -8.57
C MET A 220 14.99 -1.42 -7.34
N GLU A 221 16.07 -0.66 -7.17
CA GLU A 221 16.95 -0.73 -6.00
C GLU A 221 16.20 -0.39 -4.70
N GLU A 222 15.23 0.53 -4.79
CA GLU A 222 14.36 0.86 -3.66
C GLU A 222 13.37 -0.28 -3.36
N LEU A 223 12.79 -0.94 -4.38
CA LEU A 223 11.98 -2.14 -4.17
C LEU A 223 12.79 -3.27 -3.53
N GLU A 224 14.00 -3.54 -3.99
CA GLU A 224 14.88 -4.57 -3.42
C GLU A 224 15.15 -4.30 -1.92
N THR A 225 15.32 -3.03 -1.55
CA THR A 225 15.48 -2.61 -0.15
C THR A 225 14.23 -2.93 0.68
N VAL A 226 13.04 -2.61 0.15
CA VAL A 226 11.76 -2.92 0.81
C VAL A 226 11.57 -4.43 0.98
N GLU A 227 11.89 -5.21 -0.05
CA GLU A 227 11.75 -6.68 -0.02
C GLU A 227 12.75 -7.33 0.94
N ALA A 228 14.00 -6.87 0.97
CA ALA A 228 15.01 -7.32 1.93
C ALA A 228 14.59 -7.03 3.38
N PHE A 229 14.07 -5.82 3.64
CA PHE A 229 13.54 -5.47 4.96
C PHE A 229 12.37 -6.37 5.35
N ALA A 230 11.36 -6.50 4.47
CA ALA A 230 10.15 -7.26 4.75
C ALA A 230 10.44 -8.76 4.98
N SER A 231 11.30 -9.36 4.17
CA SER A 231 11.69 -10.78 4.30
C SER A 231 12.55 -11.06 5.54
N GLY A 232 13.21 -10.05 6.11
CA GLY A 232 13.96 -10.15 7.36
C GLY A 232 13.11 -10.07 8.63
N LEU A 233 11.81 -9.78 8.54
CA LEU A 233 10.93 -9.69 9.71
C LEU A 233 10.55 -11.07 10.25
N SER A 234 10.47 -11.18 11.58
CA SER A 234 10.06 -12.42 12.26
C SER A 234 8.62 -12.80 11.88
N VAL A 235 8.46 -14.03 11.38
CA VAL A 235 7.17 -14.62 10.97
C VAL A 235 6.20 -14.82 12.14
N ASP A 236 6.68 -14.79 13.39
CA ASP A 236 5.82 -14.90 14.57
C ASP A 236 5.05 -13.60 14.81
N ASN A 237 5.67 -12.47 14.48
CA ASN A 237 5.15 -11.13 14.77
C ASN A 237 4.63 -10.39 13.54
N TRP A 238 4.98 -10.83 12.33
CA TRP A 238 4.68 -10.10 11.09
C TRP A 238 4.08 -11.00 10.01
N ILE A 239 3.22 -10.41 9.19
CA ILE A 239 2.74 -10.98 7.93
C ILE A 239 3.09 -9.99 6.83
N CYS A 240 3.90 -10.43 5.87
CA CYS A 240 4.37 -9.60 4.77
C CYS A 240 3.88 -10.15 3.44
N CYS A 241 3.24 -9.32 2.64
CA CYS A 241 2.68 -9.70 1.33
C CYS A 241 3.14 -8.73 0.24
N LYS A 242 3.40 -9.27 -0.96
CA LYS A 242 3.72 -8.51 -2.17
C LYS A 242 2.69 -8.79 -3.26
N PHE A 243 2.15 -7.73 -3.85
CA PHE A 243 1.28 -7.80 -5.02
C PHE A 243 2.01 -7.15 -6.19
N GLN A 244 2.31 -7.97 -7.20
CA GLN A 244 3.07 -7.56 -8.38
C GLN A 244 2.45 -8.17 -9.63
N MET A 245 2.35 -7.36 -10.68
CA MET A 245 1.92 -7.81 -12.00
C MET A 245 3.08 -8.46 -12.75
N LEU A 246 2.97 -9.76 -13.04
CA LEU A 246 4.07 -10.51 -13.67
C LEU A 246 4.34 -10.08 -15.12
N ASN A 247 3.30 -9.75 -15.89
CA ASN A 247 3.43 -9.32 -17.29
C ASN A 247 3.44 -7.79 -17.45
N ARG A 248 3.50 -7.02 -16.35
CA ARG A 248 3.64 -5.56 -16.36
C ARG A 248 4.77 -5.16 -15.40
N PRO A 249 6.03 -5.41 -15.76
CA PRO A 249 7.16 -5.31 -14.84
C PRO A 249 7.43 -3.89 -14.33
N LEU A 250 6.96 -2.86 -15.03
CA LEU A 250 7.08 -1.45 -14.62
C LEU A 250 5.86 -0.93 -13.84
N ALA A 251 4.84 -1.76 -13.62
CA ALA A 251 3.68 -1.37 -12.82
C ALA A 251 4.08 -1.21 -11.35
N PRO A 252 3.40 -0.33 -10.58
CA PRO A 252 3.68 -0.16 -9.16
C PRO A 252 3.48 -1.45 -8.39
N VAL A 253 4.40 -1.75 -7.48
CA VAL A 253 4.36 -2.94 -6.62
C VAL A 253 3.79 -2.55 -5.26
N LEU A 254 2.77 -3.26 -4.80
CA LEU A 254 2.20 -3.06 -3.46
C LEU A 254 2.82 -4.06 -2.49
N VAL A 255 3.41 -3.55 -1.41
CA VAL A 255 3.94 -4.35 -0.30
C VAL A 255 3.20 -3.96 0.97
N LEU A 256 2.72 -4.96 1.71
CA LEU A 256 1.97 -4.79 2.96
C LEU A 256 2.67 -5.56 4.08
N LEU A 257 2.93 -4.90 5.21
CA LEU A 257 3.57 -5.48 6.38
C LEU A 257 2.65 -5.28 7.59
N PHE A 258 1.92 -6.33 7.95
CA PHE A 258 0.98 -6.33 9.07
C PHE A 258 1.67 -6.84 10.33
N LYS A 259 1.64 -6.05 11.41
CA LYS A 259 2.15 -6.43 12.73
C LYS A 259 1.06 -7.17 13.47
N ARG A 260 1.29 -8.43 13.82
CA ARG A 260 0.30 -9.26 14.53
C ARG A 260 -0.02 -8.66 15.91
N GLY A 261 -1.28 -8.80 16.31
CA GLY A 261 -1.70 -8.60 17.70
C GLY A 261 -1.12 -9.73 18.55
N SER A 262 -0.58 -9.39 19.72
CA SER A 262 -0.31 -10.36 20.79
C SER A 262 -1.60 -10.88 21.39
#